data_AF-A0A290XEZ3-F1
#
_entry.id   AF-A0A290XEZ3-F1
#
_cell.length_a   1.000
_cell.length_b   1.000
_cell.length_c   1.000
_cell.angle_alpha   90.00
_cell.angle_beta   90.00
_cell.angle_gamma   90.00
#
_symmetry.space_group_name_H-M   'P 1'
#
loop_
_entity.id
_entity.type
_entity.pdbx_description
1 polymer ?
#
loop_
_entity_poly.entity_id
_entity_poly.type
_entity_poly.pdbx_seq_one_letter_code
_entity_poly.pdbx_strand_id
1 'polypeptide(L)'
;MSAAGVVDDYLGMLLATPVERAPAPAASAVSAAQPAVTTAPPPVLAAQASPVPAVPPAPSVVAEAPPAPASRPAAPSAVPPAARIAIAPLPRVPGEVRDATPAAPQQRRSADRLARWLRLRCGAQAYAIELLKIREVVLPSPLLALRGAAPCLGGVMNLRGQVVPVVDLGLQLGAAAVEETALTRIIVLDDGGDVLGLRVSAVEDVVLIGDAQIEGTHTSRLAPVGDHRIRGIARLGGMVTLLLDSAKLMAIPLFPPR
;
A
#
# COMPACT_ATOMS: atom_id res chain seq x y z
N MET A 1 -38.39 7.89 -47.46
CA MET A 1 -37.45 8.50 -46.48
C MET A 1 -37.90 8.01 -45.11
N SER A 2 -37.35 6.90 -44.59
CA SER A 2 -36.14 6.80 -43.72
C SER A 2 -36.37 7.46 -42.34
N ALA A 3 -36.07 6.87 -41.17
CA ALA A 3 -35.26 5.71 -40.84
C ALA A 3 -35.80 5.04 -39.56
N ALA A 4 -36.08 3.74 -39.65
CA ALA A 4 -36.05 2.81 -38.53
C ALA A 4 -34.65 2.18 -38.52
N GLY A 5 -33.96 2.17 -37.39
CA GLY A 5 -32.61 1.63 -37.32
C GLY A 5 -32.10 1.45 -35.89
N VAL A 6 -31.70 0.22 -35.62
CA VAL A 6 -30.60 -0.17 -34.72
C VAL A 6 -30.92 -0.19 -33.22
N VAL A 7 -31.48 -1.30 -32.72
CA VAL A 7 -31.05 -1.86 -31.41
C VAL A 7 -31.26 -3.38 -31.21
N ASP A 8 -31.49 -4.18 -32.27
CA ASP A 8 -31.69 -5.64 -32.13
C ASP A 8 -30.54 -6.41 -32.79
N ASP A 9 -29.39 -6.52 -32.13
CA ASP A 9 -28.27 -7.36 -32.59
C ASP A 9 -27.30 -7.82 -31.49
N TYR A 10 -27.79 -8.34 -30.36
CA TYR A 10 -26.90 -8.96 -29.36
C TYR A 10 -27.41 -10.27 -28.73
N LEU A 11 -28.48 -10.88 -29.23
CA LEU A 11 -29.03 -12.13 -28.69
C LEU A 11 -28.87 -13.34 -29.64
N GLY A 12 -27.76 -13.41 -30.40
CA GLY A 12 -27.50 -14.49 -31.36
C GLY A 12 -26.29 -15.38 -31.08
N MET A 13 -25.45 -15.06 -30.09
CA MET A 13 -24.10 -15.66 -29.98
C MET A 13 -23.94 -16.72 -28.88
N LEU A 14 -25.03 -17.27 -28.34
CA LEU A 14 -24.95 -18.15 -27.16
C LEU A 14 -25.63 -19.53 -27.25
N LEU A 15 -26.24 -19.94 -28.37
CA LEU A 15 -26.84 -21.28 -28.46
C LEU A 15 -26.82 -21.84 -29.89
N ALA A 16 -25.86 -22.72 -30.21
CA ALA A 16 -26.09 -23.99 -30.94
C ALA A 16 -24.77 -24.71 -31.31
N THR A 17 -24.53 -25.84 -30.65
CA THR A 17 -23.75 -27.00 -31.15
C THR A 17 -24.71 -28.01 -31.82
N PRO A 18 -24.30 -29.22 -32.24
CA PRO A 18 -23.23 -29.68 -33.16
C PRO A 18 -23.84 -30.51 -34.34
N VAL A 19 -23.05 -31.35 -35.07
CA VAL A 19 -23.38 -32.46 -36.04
C VAL A 19 -22.70 -32.23 -37.42
N GLU A 20 -22.07 -33.16 -38.16
CA GLU A 20 -21.57 -34.53 -37.99
C GLU A 20 -20.80 -34.98 -39.28
N ARG A 21 -19.79 -35.86 -39.10
CA ARG A 21 -19.13 -36.87 -39.99
C ARG A 21 -18.70 -36.62 -41.46
N ALA A 22 -17.38 -36.83 -41.68
CA ALA A 22 -16.67 -37.92 -42.43
C ALA A 22 -17.12 -38.27 -43.88
N PRO A 23 -16.25 -38.81 -44.80
CA PRO A 23 -15.14 -39.75 -44.54
C PRO A 23 -13.83 -39.58 -45.36
N ALA A 24 -12.85 -40.46 -45.02
CA ALA A 24 -11.54 -40.69 -45.66
C ALA A 24 -11.64 -41.34 -47.07
N PRO A 25 -10.53 -41.60 -47.84
CA PRO A 25 -9.55 -42.66 -47.50
C PRO A 25 -8.07 -42.50 -48.00
N ALA A 26 -7.22 -43.38 -47.42
CA ALA A 26 -6.09 -44.15 -48.00
C ALA A 26 -4.74 -43.51 -48.44
N ALA A 27 -3.66 -43.94 -47.75
CA ALA A 27 -2.49 -44.71 -48.25
C ALA A 27 -1.29 -44.56 -47.27
N SER A 28 -0.90 -45.60 -46.51
CA SER A 28 0.29 -46.48 -46.71
C SER A 28 1.64 -45.72 -46.68
N ALA A 29 2.70 -46.06 -45.93
CA ALA A 29 3.20 -47.36 -45.48
C ALA A 29 4.35 -47.20 -44.43
N VAL A 30 4.43 -48.17 -43.49
CA VAL A 30 5.63 -48.95 -43.05
C VAL A 30 6.88 -48.23 -42.51
N SER A 31 7.26 -48.45 -41.23
CA SER A 31 8.34 -49.38 -40.85
C SER A 31 8.77 -49.23 -39.38
N ALA A 32 8.90 -50.37 -38.71
CA ALA A 32 9.40 -50.55 -37.35
C ALA A 32 10.93 -50.44 -37.25
N ALA A 33 11.44 -50.04 -36.07
CA ALA A 33 12.46 -50.78 -35.29
C ALA A 33 13.01 -49.91 -34.14
N GLN A 34 13.45 -50.60 -33.09
CA GLN A 34 13.67 -50.17 -31.71
C GLN A 34 15.16 -49.77 -31.43
N PRO A 35 15.55 -49.40 -30.17
CA PRO A 35 16.60 -48.45 -29.81
C PRO A 35 17.96 -49.11 -29.51
N ALA A 36 19.04 -48.33 -29.42
CA ALA A 36 20.16 -48.59 -28.50
C ALA A 36 21.21 -47.45 -28.39
N VAL A 37 21.79 -47.34 -27.20
CA VAL A 37 23.16 -46.94 -26.83
C VAL A 37 23.52 -45.45 -26.55
N THR A 38 23.83 -45.25 -25.26
CA THR A 38 24.73 -44.29 -24.59
C THR A 38 25.93 -43.76 -25.39
N THR A 39 26.29 -42.49 -25.24
CA THR A 39 27.66 -42.07 -24.85
C THR A 39 27.78 -40.57 -24.52
N ALA A 40 28.23 -40.32 -23.29
CA ALA A 40 29.14 -39.28 -22.76
C ALA A 40 28.99 -37.75 -23.09
N PRO A 41 29.13 -36.87 -22.07
CA PRO A 41 29.19 -35.41 -22.22
C PRO A 41 30.61 -34.89 -22.52
N PRO A 42 30.77 -33.74 -23.22
CA PRO A 42 32.07 -33.06 -23.35
C PRO A 42 32.39 -32.16 -22.13
N PRO A 43 33.66 -31.77 -21.94
CA PRO A 43 34.29 -31.66 -20.63
C PRO A 43 34.18 -30.29 -19.96
N VAL A 44 34.22 -30.36 -18.63
CA VAL A 44 34.50 -29.26 -17.68
C VAL A 44 35.84 -28.62 -18.02
N LEU A 45 35.83 -27.33 -18.33
CA LEU A 45 37.05 -26.52 -18.36
C LEU A 45 37.38 -26.12 -16.92
N ALA A 46 38.44 -26.73 -16.40
CA ALA A 46 39.03 -26.40 -15.12
C ALA A 46 39.64 -24.98 -15.14
N ALA A 47 39.45 -24.30 -14.02
CA ALA A 47 40.40 -23.43 -13.34
C ALA A 47 41.13 -22.35 -14.15
N GLN A 48 40.76 -21.09 -13.90
CA GLN A 48 41.77 -20.07 -13.55
C GLN A 48 41.28 -19.24 -12.37
N ALA A 49 41.70 -19.65 -11.16
CA ALA A 49 41.85 -18.74 -10.04
C ALA A 49 43.12 -17.91 -10.29
N SER A 50 43.02 -16.60 -10.12
CA SER A 50 44.16 -15.70 -10.07
C SER A 50 43.87 -14.59 -9.05
N PRO A 51 44.92 -14.03 -8.43
CA PRO A 51 45.09 -14.09 -6.98
C PRO A 51 44.67 -12.83 -6.23
N VAL A 52 44.40 -13.02 -4.94
CA VAL A 52 44.33 -11.96 -3.92
C VAL A 52 45.69 -11.24 -3.84
N PRO A 53 45.77 -9.91 -4.00
CA PRO A 53 46.93 -9.15 -3.55
C PRO A 53 46.82 -8.86 -2.05
N ALA A 54 47.89 -9.21 -1.34
CA ALA A 54 48.08 -9.05 0.08
C ALA A 54 48.03 -7.59 0.55
N VAL A 55 47.51 -7.42 1.77
CA VAL A 55 47.59 -6.22 2.62
C VAL A 55 49.04 -5.95 3.04
N PRO A 56 49.47 -4.67 3.09
CA PRO A 56 50.27 -4.19 4.22
C PRO A 56 49.84 -2.76 4.67
N PRO A 57 50.37 -2.21 5.79
CA PRO A 57 49.67 -2.01 7.06
C PRO A 57 49.17 -0.57 7.31
N ALA A 58 48.31 -0.45 8.32
CA ALA A 58 47.75 0.80 8.83
C ALA A 58 48.81 1.78 9.38
N PRO A 59 48.59 3.10 9.27
CA PRO A 59 49.10 4.05 10.23
C PRO A 59 48.11 4.24 11.38
N SER A 60 48.58 3.96 12.58
CA SER A 60 47.97 4.25 13.87
C SER A 60 47.55 5.72 13.98
N VAL A 61 46.27 5.97 14.27
CA VAL A 61 45.82 7.21 14.89
C VAL A 61 44.99 6.85 16.12
N VAL A 62 45.74 6.81 17.22
CA VAL A 62 45.42 7.23 18.59
C VAL A 62 43.93 7.33 18.93
N ALA A 63 43.51 6.42 19.81
CA ALA A 63 42.28 6.52 20.58
C ALA A 63 42.32 7.77 21.49
N GLU A 64 41.30 8.62 21.41
CA GLU A 64 40.99 9.55 22.48
C GLU A 64 39.61 9.22 23.04
N ALA A 65 39.65 8.79 24.30
CA ALA A 65 38.54 8.32 25.10
C ALA A 65 37.62 9.48 25.53
N PRO A 66 36.33 9.21 25.80
CA PRO A 66 35.36 10.23 26.17
C PRO A 66 35.59 10.73 27.61
N PRO A 67 35.46 12.04 27.90
CA PRO A 67 35.32 12.51 29.27
C PRO A 67 33.85 12.50 29.70
N ALA A 68 33.59 11.84 30.83
CA ALA A 68 32.39 12.01 31.67
C ALA A 68 32.77 12.78 32.96
N PRO A 69 31.82 13.12 33.86
CA PRO A 69 31.27 14.45 34.07
C PRO A 69 31.81 15.17 35.33
N ALA A 70 31.65 16.49 35.41
CA ALA A 70 31.81 17.25 36.66
C ALA A 70 30.79 18.41 36.78
N SER A 71 29.89 18.24 37.74
CA SER A 71 29.24 19.18 38.67
C SER A 71 29.09 20.69 38.36
N ARG A 72 27.81 21.11 38.36
CA ARG A 72 27.16 22.36 38.88
C ARG A 72 28.06 23.48 39.44
N PRO A 73 27.64 24.76 39.27
CA PRO A 73 26.81 25.36 40.33
C PRO A 73 25.70 26.36 39.89
N ALA A 74 24.70 26.44 40.78
CA ALA A 74 23.84 27.56 41.22
C ALA A 74 23.26 28.65 40.28
N ALA A 75 22.00 28.99 40.57
CA ALA A 75 21.13 30.01 39.98
C ALA A 75 21.62 31.46 40.14
N PRO A 76 20.96 32.45 39.50
CA PRO A 76 19.87 33.14 40.23
C PRO A 76 18.66 33.66 39.41
N SER A 77 17.60 33.90 40.17
CA SER A 77 16.54 34.93 40.03
C SER A 77 15.49 34.88 38.91
N ALA A 78 14.32 34.44 39.38
CA ALA A 78 12.97 34.93 39.13
C ALA A 78 12.80 36.33 38.48
N VAL A 79 11.87 36.38 37.50
CA VAL A 79 11.00 37.54 37.21
C VAL A 79 9.63 37.00 36.74
N PRO A 80 8.48 37.44 37.30
CA PRO A 80 7.16 36.90 36.98
C PRO A 80 6.49 37.62 35.79
N PRO A 81 5.60 36.98 35.01
CA PRO A 81 4.59 37.67 34.23
C PRO A 81 3.29 37.87 35.02
N ALA A 82 2.83 39.12 35.03
CA ALA A 82 1.73 39.66 35.79
C ALA A 82 0.37 38.95 35.56
N ALA A 83 -0.38 38.82 36.65
CA ALA A 83 -1.78 38.45 36.69
C ALA A 83 -2.62 39.41 35.84
N ARG A 84 -3.36 38.87 34.85
CA ARG A 84 -4.44 39.60 34.20
C ARG A 84 -5.68 39.54 35.10
N ILE A 85 -6.06 40.71 35.59
CA ILE A 85 -7.26 40.99 36.37
C ILE A 85 -8.49 40.51 35.61
N ALA A 86 -9.24 39.59 36.20
CA ALA A 86 -10.58 39.22 35.76
C ALA A 86 -11.55 40.35 36.17
N ILE A 87 -12.10 41.05 35.17
CA ILE A 87 -13.18 42.02 35.38
C ILE A 87 -14.49 41.23 35.44
N ALA A 88 -15.18 41.29 36.58
CA ALA A 88 -16.52 40.73 36.76
C ALA A 88 -17.55 41.50 35.90
N PRO A 89 -18.57 40.83 35.33
CA PRO A 89 -19.60 41.51 34.55
C PRO A 89 -20.64 42.17 35.46
N LEU A 90 -21.03 43.41 35.12
CA LEU A 90 -22.15 44.15 35.73
C LEU A 90 -23.50 43.48 35.43
N PRO A 91 -24.52 43.63 36.30
CA PRO A 91 -25.85 43.07 36.08
C PRO A 91 -26.58 43.82 34.95
N ARG A 92 -27.20 43.08 34.03
CA ARG A 92 -28.06 43.63 32.97
C ARG A 92 -29.49 43.77 33.46
N VAL A 93 -30.07 44.93 33.17
CA VAL A 93 -31.46 45.30 33.43
C VAL A 93 -32.41 44.39 32.61
N PRO A 94 -33.57 43.95 33.16
CA PRO A 94 -34.51 43.09 32.44
C PRO A 94 -35.55 43.90 31.66
N GLY A 95 -35.84 43.47 30.43
CA GLY A 95 -37.02 43.91 29.68
C GLY A 95 -36.79 43.97 28.18
N GLU A 96 -37.01 42.86 27.48
CA GLU A 96 -37.95 42.75 26.36
C GLU A 96 -37.85 41.34 25.74
N VAL A 97 -38.90 40.56 25.95
CA VAL A 97 -39.14 39.27 25.31
C VAL A 97 -39.84 39.56 24.00
N ARG A 98 -39.25 39.19 22.86
CA ARG A 98 -40.01 38.81 21.65
C ARG A 98 -39.34 37.65 20.93
N ASP A 99 -40.15 36.62 20.77
CA ASP A 99 -39.88 35.33 20.14
C ASP A 99 -39.16 35.40 18.79
N ALA A 100 -38.13 34.54 18.65
CA ALA A 100 -37.90 33.74 17.46
C ALA A 100 -37.06 32.49 17.84
N THR A 101 -37.71 31.33 17.76
CA THR A 101 -37.16 29.96 17.83
C THR A 101 -36.02 29.74 16.81
N PRO A 102 -35.09 28.78 17.05
CA PRO A 102 -33.71 28.87 16.61
C PRO A 102 -33.49 28.22 15.25
N ALA A 103 -32.59 28.80 14.47
CA ALA A 103 -31.93 28.09 13.38
C ALA A 103 -30.46 28.52 13.34
N ALA A 104 -29.61 27.68 13.92
CA ALA A 104 -28.17 27.79 13.81
C ALA A 104 -27.76 27.77 12.32
N PRO A 105 -26.87 28.66 11.85
CA PRO A 105 -26.00 28.29 10.77
C PRO A 105 -24.82 27.52 11.38
N GLN A 106 -25.03 26.22 11.63
CA GLN A 106 -23.93 25.27 11.90
C GLN A 106 -23.11 24.98 10.62
N GLN A 107 -23.28 25.80 9.59
CA GLN A 107 -22.59 25.75 8.31
C GLN A 107 -21.44 26.78 8.24
N ARG A 108 -20.81 27.14 9.35
CA ARG A 108 -19.60 27.94 9.34
C ARG A 108 -18.39 27.01 9.42
N ARG A 109 -17.95 26.57 8.24
CA ARG A 109 -16.65 25.93 7.96
C ARG A 109 -16.48 24.51 8.50
N SER A 110 -17.09 23.52 7.85
CA SER A 110 -16.27 22.39 7.42
C SER A 110 -15.29 22.97 6.40
N ALA A 111 -14.15 23.50 6.88
CA ALA A 111 -13.03 23.74 5.99
C ALA A 111 -12.79 22.40 5.30
N ASP A 112 -13.01 22.34 3.98
CA ASP A 112 -12.74 21.15 3.19
C ASP A 112 -11.30 20.74 3.50
N ARG A 113 -11.15 19.67 4.29
CA ARG A 113 -9.84 19.27 4.79
C ARG A 113 -9.17 18.53 3.64
N LEU A 114 -8.41 19.28 2.86
CA LEU A 114 -7.59 18.72 1.80
C LEU A 114 -6.49 17.85 2.43
N ALA A 115 -6.54 16.55 2.16
CA ALA A 115 -5.48 15.61 2.53
C ALA A 115 -4.66 15.25 1.29
N ARG A 116 -3.37 14.96 1.49
CA ARG A 116 -2.48 14.44 0.44
C ARG A 116 -2.52 12.92 0.44
N TRP A 117 -2.64 12.33 -0.74
CA TRP A 117 -2.73 10.89 -0.94
C TRP A 117 -1.69 10.45 -1.96
N LEU A 118 -0.97 9.37 -1.66
CA LEU A 118 -0.10 8.70 -2.61
C LEU A 118 -0.91 7.68 -3.41
N ARG A 119 -0.99 7.85 -4.73
CA ARG A 119 -1.59 6.88 -5.63
C ARG A 119 -0.63 5.75 -5.94
N LEU A 120 -1.17 4.54 -5.98
CA LEU A 120 -0.44 3.32 -6.22
C LEU A 120 -1.30 2.35 -7.02
N ARG A 121 -0.65 1.35 -7.60
CA ARG A 121 -1.31 0.26 -8.32
C ARG A 121 -1.04 -1.07 -7.66
N CYS A 122 -2.07 -1.90 -7.66
CA CYS A 122 -1.98 -3.32 -7.38
C CYS A 122 -2.67 -4.07 -8.51
N GLY A 123 -1.89 -4.75 -9.34
CA GLY A 123 -2.37 -5.32 -10.60
C GLY A 123 -2.98 -4.26 -11.53
N ALA A 124 -4.26 -4.42 -11.87
CA ALA A 124 -5.00 -3.50 -12.73
C ALA A 124 -5.74 -2.39 -11.97
N GLN A 125 -5.83 -2.46 -10.64
CA GLN A 125 -6.65 -1.55 -9.84
C GLN A 125 -5.81 -0.42 -9.22
N ALA A 126 -6.39 0.78 -9.18
CA ALA A 126 -5.79 1.97 -8.57
C ALA A 126 -6.25 2.13 -7.11
N TYR A 127 -5.29 2.40 -6.24
CA TYR A 127 -5.50 2.65 -4.82
C TYR A 127 -4.79 3.93 -4.40
N ALA A 128 -5.15 4.45 -3.23
CA ALA A 128 -4.39 5.51 -2.61
C ALA A 128 -4.32 5.36 -1.09
N ILE A 129 -3.21 5.79 -0.50
CA ILE A 129 -2.99 5.85 0.95
C ILE A 129 -2.64 7.29 1.33
N GLU A 130 -3.14 7.74 2.47
CA GLU A 130 -2.85 9.08 2.97
C GLU A 130 -1.34 9.25 3.20
N LEU A 131 -0.75 10.30 2.60
CA LEU A 131 0.70 10.51 2.58
C LEU A 131 1.28 10.67 3.98
N LEU A 132 0.50 11.22 4.93
CA LEU A 132 0.91 11.39 6.33
C LEU A 132 1.13 10.07 7.07
N LYS A 133 0.59 8.96 6.56
CA LYS A 133 0.74 7.61 7.13
C LYS A 133 1.91 6.85 6.51
N ILE A 134 2.59 7.45 5.52
CA ILE A 134 3.70 6.83 4.80
C ILE A 134 5.00 7.41 5.34
N ARG A 135 5.86 6.53 5.85
CA ARG A 135 7.18 6.87 6.34
C ARG A 135 8.20 6.96 5.21
N GLU A 136 8.28 5.94 4.36
CA GLU A 136 9.16 5.92 3.19
C GLU A 136 8.66 4.93 2.12
N VAL A 137 9.13 5.10 0.89
CA VAL A 137 8.93 4.14 -0.22
C VAL A 137 10.28 3.59 -0.61
N VAL A 138 10.43 2.27 -0.55
CA VAL A 138 11.71 1.60 -0.80
C VAL A 138 11.59 0.59 -1.93
N LEU A 139 12.73 0.26 -2.54
CA LEU A 139 12.84 -0.85 -3.48
C LEU A 139 12.64 -2.18 -2.74
N PRO A 140 12.04 -3.19 -3.40
CA PRO A 140 11.96 -4.53 -2.84
C PRO A 140 13.34 -5.06 -2.48
N SER A 141 13.45 -5.64 -1.29
CA SER A 141 14.63 -6.37 -0.82
C SER A 141 14.25 -7.81 -0.51
N PRO A 142 15.22 -8.74 -0.45
CA PRO A 142 14.96 -10.10 -0.02
C PRO A 142 14.22 -10.13 1.33
N LEU A 143 13.11 -10.87 1.38
CA LEU A 143 12.29 -11.04 2.58
C LEU A 143 12.64 -12.36 3.27
N LEU A 144 12.68 -12.36 4.59
CA LEU A 144 12.76 -13.58 5.39
C LEU A 144 11.34 -14.11 5.62
N ALA A 145 11.00 -15.23 5.01
CA ALA A 145 9.70 -15.87 5.18
C ALA A 145 9.52 -16.45 6.59
N LEU A 146 8.33 -16.24 7.18
CA LEU A 146 7.99 -16.76 8.51
C LEU A 146 7.09 -18.00 8.40
N ARG A 147 7.33 -19.00 9.25
CA ARG A 147 6.50 -20.22 9.31
C ARG A 147 5.20 -19.95 10.05
N GLY A 148 4.10 -20.49 9.54
CA GLY A 148 2.77 -20.35 10.16
C GLY A 148 2.16 -18.95 10.02
N ALA A 149 2.74 -18.09 9.19
CA ALA A 149 2.19 -16.77 8.90
C ALA A 149 0.96 -16.86 7.98
N ALA A 150 0.12 -15.82 8.01
CA ALA A 150 -0.97 -15.65 7.09
C ALA A 150 -0.45 -15.59 5.63
N PRO A 151 -1.23 -16.06 4.63
CA PRO A 151 -0.81 -16.05 3.22
C PRO A 151 -0.44 -14.66 2.68
N CYS A 152 -1.04 -13.60 3.22
CA CYS A 152 -0.74 -12.23 2.83
C CYS A 152 0.61 -11.71 3.36
N LEU A 153 1.24 -12.38 4.35
CA LEU A 153 2.55 -11.99 4.86
C LEU A 153 3.65 -12.55 3.97
N GLY A 154 4.31 -11.68 3.19
CA GLY A 154 5.46 -12.04 2.36
C GLY A 154 6.72 -12.35 3.18
N GLY A 155 6.81 -11.83 4.41
CA GLY A 155 7.90 -12.10 5.35
C GLY A 155 8.24 -10.87 6.18
N VAL A 156 9.49 -10.78 6.60
CA VAL A 156 10.06 -9.60 7.27
C VAL A 156 11.28 -9.08 6.52
N MET A 157 11.49 -7.77 6.57
CA MET A 157 12.69 -7.10 6.03
C MET A 157 13.39 -6.29 7.13
N ASN A 158 14.67 -5.99 6.94
CA ASN A 158 15.40 -5.06 7.79
C ASN A 158 15.39 -3.67 7.16
N LEU A 159 14.80 -2.70 7.85
CA LEU A 159 14.79 -1.30 7.47
C LEU A 159 15.53 -0.50 8.54
N ARG A 160 16.76 -0.06 8.23
CA ARG A 160 17.60 0.76 9.12
C ARG A 160 17.80 0.14 10.52
N GLY A 161 17.94 -1.18 10.61
CA GLY A 161 18.10 -1.90 11.87
C GLY A 161 16.79 -2.29 12.55
N GLN A 162 15.63 -1.89 12.01
CA GLN A 162 14.32 -2.28 12.50
C GLN A 162 13.76 -3.43 11.65
N VAL A 163 13.22 -4.47 12.30
CA VAL A 163 12.54 -5.57 11.61
C VAL A 163 11.13 -5.13 11.27
N VAL A 164 10.81 -5.05 9.98
CA VAL A 164 9.52 -4.58 9.47
C VAL A 164 8.81 -5.76 8.78
N PRO A 165 7.58 -6.12 9.20
CA PRO A 165 6.76 -7.10 8.48
C PRO A 165 6.36 -6.53 7.11
N VAL A 166 6.41 -7.36 6.07
CA VAL A 166 6.03 -6.98 4.72
C VAL A 166 4.87 -7.85 4.25
N VAL A 167 3.74 -7.22 3.95
CA VAL A 167 2.54 -7.88 3.42
C VAL A 167 2.38 -7.57 1.93
N ASP A 168 1.86 -8.55 1.19
CA ASP A 168 1.45 -8.38 -0.19
C ASP A 168 0.06 -7.73 -0.25
N LEU A 169 -0.04 -6.52 -0.79
CA LEU A 169 -1.31 -5.79 -0.84
C LEU A 169 -2.36 -6.52 -1.69
N GLY A 170 -1.94 -7.20 -2.76
CA GLY A 170 -2.84 -7.96 -3.63
C GLY A 170 -3.51 -9.09 -2.87
N LEU A 171 -2.70 -9.95 -2.25
CA LEU A 171 -3.21 -11.04 -1.40
C LEU A 171 -4.01 -10.53 -0.21
N GLN A 172 -3.55 -9.42 0.39
CA GLN A 172 -4.29 -8.77 1.47
C GLN A 172 -5.70 -8.46 0.94
N LEU A 173 -5.83 -7.70 -0.14
CA LEU A 173 -7.11 -7.26 -0.71
C LEU A 173 -7.95 -8.37 -1.40
N GLY A 174 -7.50 -9.63 -1.39
CA GLY A 174 -8.18 -10.75 -2.04
C GLY A 174 -7.98 -10.82 -3.56
N ALA A 175 -7.00 -10.09 -4.08
CA ALA A 175 -6.53 -10.18 -5.46
C ALA A 175 -5.37 -11.20 -5.57
N ALA A 176 -4.87 -11.39 -6.79
CA ALA A 176 -3.64 -12.15 -7.00
C ALA A 176 -2.44 -11.48 -6.32
N ALA A 177 -1.42 -12.27 -5.99
CA ALA A 177 -0.16 -11.76 -5.45
C ALA A 177 0.48 -10.75 -6.41
N VAL A 178 1.13 -9.73 -5.85
CA VAL A 178 1.86 -8.74 -6.62
C VAL A 178 3.05 -9.40 -7.31
N GLU A 179 3.06 -9.38 -8.64
CA GLU A 179 4.21 -9.78 -9.44
C GLU A 179 5.38 -8.82 -9.23
N GLU A 180 6.58 -9.39 -9.13
CA GLU A 180 7.80 -8.61 -8.94
C GLU A 180 8.32 -8.12 -10.29
N THR A 181 8.37 -6.80 -10.45
CA THR A 181 8.79 -6.11 -11.66
C THR A 181 9.72 -4.95 -11.29
N ALA A 182 10.35 -4.32 -12.28
CA ALA A 182 11.14 -3.11 -12.07
C ALA A 182 10.33 -1.92 -11.53
N LEU A 183 8.98 -2.01 -11.54
CA LEU A 183 8.06 -0.99 -11.00
C LEU A 183 7.55 -1.33 -9.60
N THR A 184 7.83 -2.53 -9.07
CA THR A 184 7.38 -2.96 -7.74
C THR A 184 8.10 -2.20 -6.64
N ARG A 185 7.37 -1.75 -5.62
CA ARG A 185 7.93 -1.02 -4.45
C ARG A 185 7.33 -1.56 -3.16
N ILE A 186 8.00 -1.30 -2.04
CA ILE A 186 7.46 -1.51 -0.70
C ILE A 186 7.19 -0.13 -0.08
N ILE A 187 5.93 0.12 0.25
CA ILE A 187 5.50 1.34 0.96
C ILE A 187 5.54 1.04 2.45
N VAL A 188 6.35 1.78 3.20
CA VAL A 188 6.46 1.63 4.65
C VAL A 188 5.46 2.57 5.31
N LEU A 189 4.45 1.98 5.96
CA LEU A 189 3.47 2.69 6.77
C LEU A 189 3.97 2.84 8.20
N ASP A 190 3.58 3.95 8.83
CA ASP A 190 3.79 4.22 10.24
C ASP A 190 2.52 4.84 10.83
N ASP A 191 1.96 4.17 11.84
CA ASP A 191 0.83 4.68 12.60
C ASP A 191 1.07 4.41 14.09
N GLY A 192 1.34 5.49 14.85
CA GLY A 192 1.54 5.38 16.30
C GLY A 192 2.76 4.56 16.72
N GLY A 193 3.76 4.38 15.83
CA GLY A 193 4.96 3.59 16.09
C GLY A 193 4.88 2.14 15.63
N ASP A 194 3.70 1.67 15.22
CA ASP A 194 3.57 0.42 14.50
C ASP A 194 4.02 0.62 13.05
N VAL A 195 4.87 -0.26 12.53
CA VAL A 195 5.44 -0.15 11.18
C VAL A 195 5.09 -1.38 10.36
N LEU A 196 4.57 -1.15 9.15
CA LEU A 196 4.19 -2.21 8.21
C LEU A 196 4.66 -1.88 6.80
N GLY A 197 5.32 -2.81 6.14
CA GLY A 197 5.64 -2.74 4.72
C GLY A 197 4.49 -3.28 3.87
N LEU A 198 4.03 -2.51 2.90
CA LEU A 198 3.06 -2.93 1.88
C LEU A 198 3.77 -3.11 0.54
N ARG A 199 3.83 -4.33 0.02
CA ARG A 199 4.31 -4.59 -1.35
C ARG A 199 3.22 -4.23 -2.35
N VAL A 200 3.57 -3.37 -3.31
CA VAL A 200 2.66 -2.86 -4.35
C VAL A 200 3.28 -2.99 -5.74
N SER A 201 2.44 -3.10 -6.78
CA SER A 201 2.91 -3.28 -8.16
C SER A 201 3.61 -2.04 -8.71
N ALA A 202 3.09 -0.85 -8.41
CA ALA A 202 3.72 0.42 -8.77
C ALA A 202 3.25 1.55 -7.86
N VAL A 203 4.07 2.60 -7.76
CA VAL A 203 3.71 3.90 -7.16
C VAL A 203 3.56 4.89 -8.31
N GLU A 204 2.50 5.69 -8.29
CA GLU A 204 2.17 6.64 -9.37
C GLU A 204 2.57 8.06 -8.98
N ASP A 205 1.64 8.84 -8.42
CA ASP A 205 1.82 10.25 -8.07
C ASP A 205 1.15 10.58 -6.73
N VAL A 206 1.24 11.86 -6.35
CA VAL A 206 0.59 12.39 -5.14
C VAL A 206 -0.53 13.34 -5.55
N VAL A 207 -1.71 13.15 -4.97
CA VAL A 207 -2.91 13.94 -5.26
C VAL A 207 -3.47 14.58 -3.98
N LEU A 208 -4.17 15.70 -4.14
CA LEU A 208 -4.95 16.32 -3.08
C LEU A 208 -6.41 15.90 -3.22
N ILE A 209 -6.99 15.37 -2.14
CA ILE A 209 -8.38 14.94 -2.10
C ILE A 209 -9.03 15.60 -0.88
N GLY A 210 -10.08 16.37 -1.12
CA GLY A 210 -10.94 16.93 -0.08
C GLY A 210 -11.97 15.92 0.41
N ASP A 211 -12.43 16.06 1.65
CA ASP A 211 -13.42 15.15 2.24
C ASP A 211 -14.72 15.10 1.41
N ALA A 212 -15.08 16.21 0.75
CA ALA A 212 -16.25 16.28 -0.13
C ALA A 212 -16.12 15.43 -1.41
N GLN A 213 -14.91 15.07 -1.81
CA GLN A 213 -14.63 14.24 -2.99
C GLN A 213 -14.62 12.73 -2.67
N ILE A 214 -14.66 12.37 -1.39
CA ILE A 214 -14.62 10.99 -0.93
C ILE A 214 -16.05 10.46 -0.84
N GLU A 215 -16.39 9.55 -1.74
CA GLU A 215 -17.64 8.80 -1.68
C GLU A 215 -17.51 7.70 -0.61
N GLY A 216 -18.48 7.61 0.29
CA GLY A 216 -18.49 6.63 1.38
C GLY A 216 -18.61 5.20 0.86
N THR A 217 -17.97 4.24 1.56
CA THR A 217 -18.03 2.82 1.18
C THR A 217 -19.42 2.21 1.35
N HIS A 218 -20.26 2.77 2.23
CA HIS A 218 -21.64 2.31 2.42
C HIS A 218 -22.58 2.66 1.24
N THR A 219 -22.25 3.69 0.46
CA THR A 219 -23.07 4.11 -0.68
C THR A 219 -22.63 3.47 -1.98
N SER A 220 -21.40 2.96 -2.05
CA SER A 220 -20.85 2.41 -3.27
C SER A 220 -20.83 0.87 -3.26
N ARG A 221 -21.45 0.27 -4.28
CA ARG A 221 -21.43 -1.19 -4.52
C ARG A 221 -20.04 -1.75 -4.85
N LEU A 222 -19.03 -0.88 -5.01
CA LEU A 222 -17.69 -1.23 -5.43
C LEU A 222 -16.77 -1.65 -4.28
N ALA A 223 -17.13 -1.32 -3.03
CA ALA A 223 -16.52 -1.91 -1.86
C ALA A 223 -17.42 -3.07 -1.41
N PRO A 224 -16.93 -4.32 -1.34
CA PRO A 224 -17.69 -5.39 -0.70
C PRO A 224 -18.14 -4.91 0.68
N VAL A 225 -19.43 -5.03 0.97
CA VAL A 225 -19.99 -4.66 2.27
C VAL A 225 -19.22 -5.43 3.35
N GLY A 226 -18.41 -4.73 4.15
CA GLY A 226 -17.57 -5.32 5.20
C GLY A 226 -16.05 -5.27 4.94
N ASP A 227 -15.59 -4.76 3.80
CA ASP A 227 -14.16 -4.50 3.61
C ASP A 227 -13.73 -3.23 4.36
N HIS A 228 -13.47 -3.38 5.66
CA HIS A 228 -13.07 -2.30 6.56
C HIS A 228 -11.73 -1.64 6.21
N ARG A 229 -11.02 -2.11 5.18
CA ARG A 229 -9.74 -1.55 4.75
C ARG A 229 -9.91 -0.43 3.73
N ILE A 230 -11.11 -0.28 3.16
CA ILE A 230 -11.42 0.81 2.25
C ILE A 230 -12.08 1.92 3.07
N ARG A 231 -11.42 3.08 3.15
CA ARG A 231 -11.95 4.30 3.77
C ARG A 231 -13.03 4.95 2.92
N GLY A 232 -12.88 4.90 1.60
CA GLY A 232 -13.80 5.50 0.65
C GLY A 232 -13.34 5.36 -0.79
N ILE A 233 -14.02 6.05 -1.69
CA ILE A 233 -13.76 6.00 -3.12
C ILE A 233 -13.62 7.43 -3.64
N ALA A 234 -12.58 7.68 -4.42
CA ALA A 234 -12.39 8.94 -5.12
C ALA A 234 -12.40 8.70 -6.63
N ARG A 235 -12.90 9.68 -7.38
CA ARG A 235 -12.81 9.68 -8.85
C ARG A 235 -11.75 10.69 -9.27
N LEU A 236 -10.65 10.21 -9.79
CA LEU A 236 -9.49 11.01 -10.16
C LEU A 236 -9.23 10.84 -11.66
N GLY A 237 -9.32 11.93 -12.42
CA GLY A 237 -9.14 11.88 -13.88
C GLY A 237 -10.12 10.94 -14.60
N GLY A 238 -11.33 10.75 -14.05
CA GLY A 238 -12.33 9.81 -14.58
C GLY A 238 -12.13 8.35 -14.17
N MET A 239 -11.02 8.01 -13.52
CA MET A 239 -10.73 6.67 -13.00
C MET A 239 -11.17 6.53 -11.54
N VAL A 240 -11.69 5.36 -11.20
CA VAL A 240 -12.05 5.01 -9.81
C VAL A 240 -10.77 4.67 -9.05
N THR A 241 -10.54 5.33 -7.92
CA THR A 241 -9.43 5.05 -7.00
C THR A 241 -9.98 4.71 -5.63
N LEU A 242 -9.59 3.55 -5.10
CA LEU A 242 -9.98 3.11 -3.77
C LEU A 242 -9.05 3.70 -2.72
N LEU A 243 -9.63 4.42 -1.75
CA LEU A 243 -8.87 5.03 -0.66
C LEU A 243 -8.73 4.01 0.47
N LEU A 244 -7.50 3.65 0.78
CA LEU A 244 -7.18 2.66 1.80
C LEU A 244 -7.08 3.30 3.19
N ASP A 245 -7.57 2.59 4.19
CA ASP A 245 -7.42 2.91 5.60
C ASP A 245 -6.16 2.21 6.15
N SER A 246 -5.12 3.00 6.44
CA SER A 246 -3.84 2.48 6.93
C SER A 246 -3.97 1.76 8.27
N ALA A 247 -4.76 2.30 9.21
CA ALA A 247 -4.92 1.71 10.53
C ALA A 247 -5.60 0.35 10.44
N LYS A 248 -6.60 0.22 9.57
CA LYS A 248 -7.31 -1.06 9.33
C LYS A 248 -6.45 -2.06 8.57
N LEU A 249 -5.57 -1.60 7.67
CA LEU A 249 -4.58 -2.47 7.03
C LEU A 249 -3.55 -3.02 8.03
N MET A 250 -3.15 -2.21 9.00
CA MET A 250 -2.17 -2.57 10.02
C MET A 250 -2.75 -3.47 11.13
N ALA A 251 -4.05 -3.36 11.41
CA ALA A 251 -4.73 -4.16 12.43
C ALA A 251 -4.97 -5.64 12.04
N ILE A 252 -4.60 -6.06 10.82
CA ILE A 252 -4.84 -7.42 10.35
C ILE A 252 -3.93 -8.41 11.09
N PRO A 253 -4.45 -9.51 11.64
CA PRO A 253 -3.63 -10.52 12.27
C PRO A 253 -2.71 -11.19 11.23
N LEU A 254 -1.40 -11.05 11.44
CA LEU A 254 -0.37 -11.66 10.57
C LEU A 254 -0.16 -13.15 10.87
N PHE A 255 -0.70 -13.64 11.99
CA PHE A 255 -0.69 -15.03 12.40
C PHE A 255 -2.10 -15.48 12.74
N PRO A 256 -2.53 -16.67 12.28
CA PRO A 256 -3.80 -17.23 12.68
C PRO A 256 -3.82 -17.51 14.20
N PRO A 257 -5.00 -17.45 14.85
CA PRO A 257 -5.13 -17.86 16.24
C PRO A 257 -4.71 -19.34 16.40
N ARG A 258 -4.03 -19.64 17.51
CA ARG A 258 -3.59 -21.00 17.87
C ARG A 258 -4.70 -21.81 18.50
#